data_AF-A0A9E2JH85-F1
#
_entry.id   AF-A0A9E2JH85-F1
#
_cell.length_a   1.000
_cell.length_b   1.000
_cell.length_c   1.000
_cell.angle_alpha   90.00
_cell.angle_beta   90.00
_cell.angle_gamma   90.00
#
_symmetry.space_group_name_H-M   'P 1'
#
loop_
_entity.id
_entity.type
_entity.pdbx_description
1 polymer ?
#
loop_
_entity_poly.entity_id
_entity_poly.type
_entity_poly.pdbx_seq_one_letter_code
_entity_poly.pdbx_strand_id
1 'polypeptide(L)'
;MRLGYRWAKAIWLICWAGAMTIVIFLPVVLAATFSRTGNLAFNLSQVWAWVLIRITGTKLEIRGRDRIEPDRSYVIISNHQSHFDA
;
A
#
# COMPACT_ATOMS: atom_id res chain seq x y z
N MET A 1 -12.24 -25.60 -13.38
CA MET A 1 -10.97 -24.84 -13.56
C MET A 1 -10.94 -23.44 -12.94
N ARG A 2 -12.06 -22.71 -12.76
CA ARG A 2 -12.04 -21.32 -12.23
C ARG A 2 -11.89 -21.18 -10.71
N LEU A 3 -12.28 -22.19 -9.92
CA LEU A 3 -12.28 -22.11 -8.45
C LEU A 3 -10.86 -22.21 -7.86
N GLY A 4 -10.07 -23.22 -8.28
CA GLY A 4 -8.70 -23.42 -7.78
C GLY A 4 -7.77 -22.24 -8.06
N TYR A 5 -7.86 -21.63 -9.24
CA TYR A 5 -7.09 -20.43 -9.58
C TYR A 5 -7.43 -19.23 -8.68
N ARG A 6 -8.71 -19.04 -8.34
CA ARG A 6 -9.15 -17.96 -7.42
C ARG A 6 -8.55 -18.16 -6.03
N TRP A 7 -8.58 -19.38 -5.51
CA TRP A 7 -7.97 -19.72 -4.22
C TRP A 7 -6.45 -19.56 -4.22
N ALA A 8 -5.78 -20.01 -5.27
CA ALA A 8 -4.33 -19.83 -5.41
C ALA A 8 -3.93 -18.35 -5.35
N LYS A 9 -4.66 -17.47 -6.06
CA LYS A 9 -4.44 -16.01 -5.98
C LYS A 9 -4.74 -15.43 -4.61
N ALA A 10 -5.82 -15.87 -3.96
CA ALA A 10 -6.18 -15.40 -2.64
C ALA A 10 -5.12 -15.79 -1.60
N ILE A 11 -4.67 -17.04 -1.61
CA ILE A 11 -3.60 -17.53 -0.75
C ILE A 11 -2.31 -16.74 -1.02
N TRP A 12 -1.92 -16.58 -2.29
CA TRP A 12 -0.76 -15.78 -2.67
C TRP A 12 -0.81 -14.36 -2.08
N LEU A 13 -1.93 -13.67 -2.26
CA LEU A 13 -2.15 -12.33 -1.74
C LEU A 13 -2.10 -12.27 -0.22
N ILE A 14 -2.82 -13.16 0.48
CA ILE A 14 -2.87 -13.18 1.94
C ILE A 14 -1.51 -13.51 2.54
N CYS A 15 -0.77 -14.44 1.96
CA CYS A 15 0.59 -14.78 2.40
C CYS A 15 1.53 -13.57 2.28
N TRP A 16 1.54 -12.89 1.13
CA TRP A 16 2.39 -11.71 0.95
C TRP A 16 1.96 -10.53 1.82
N ALA A 17 0.65 -10.27 1.94
CA ALA A 17 0.13 -9.22 2.79
C ALA A 17 0.47 -9.47 4.26
N GLY A 18 0.24 -10.69 4.77
CA GLY A 18 0.57 -11.07 6.13
C GLY A 18 2.07 -10.99 6.42
N ALA A 19 2.90 -11.54 5.53
CA ALA A 19 4.36 -11.48 5.67
C ALA A 19 4.86 -10.03 5.69
N MET A 20 4.40 -9.19 4.76
CA MET A 20 4.80 -7.79 4.71
C MET A 20 4.34 -7.04 5.95
N THR A 21 3.10 -7.25 6.40
CA THR A 21 2.58 -6.65 7.64
C THR A 21 3.46 -7.01 8.83
N ILE A 22 3.84 -8.28 9.01
CA ILE A 22 4.73 -8.70 10.11
C ILE A 22 6.09 -8.00 10.01
N VAL A 23 6.67 -7.93 8.80
CA VAL A 23 7.99 -7.32 8.57
C VAL A 23 7.97 -5.82 8.85
N ILE A 24 6.95 -5.09 8.38
CA ILE A 24 6.89 -3.63 8.53
C ILE A 24 6.24 -3.17 9.84
N PHE A 25 5.56 -4.05 10.58
CA PHE A 25 4.81 -3.70 11.79
C PHE A 25 5.69 -2.96 12.80
N LEU A 26 6.79 -3.59 13.24
CA LEU A 26 7.66 -2.98 14.25
C LEU A 26 8.32 -1.68 13.74
N PRO A 27 8.90 -1.63 12.53
CA PRO A 27 9.39 -0.38 11.95
C PRO A 27 8.36 0.74 11.89
N VAL A 28 7.12 0.44 11.46
CA VAL A 28 6.05 1.44 11.36
C VAL A 28 5.62 1.93 12.73
N VAL A 29 5.45 1.03 13.71
CA VAL A 29 5.07 1.42 15.08
C VAL A 29 6.14 2.33 15.68
N LEU A 30 7.43 1.97 15.58
CA LEU A 30 8.53 2.80 16.04
C LEU A 30 8.58 4.14 15.29
N ALA A 31 8.42 4.13 13.98
CA ALA A 31 8.39 5.36 13.20
C ALA A 31 7.20 6.25 13.58
N ALA A 32 6.02 5.68 13.84
CA ALA A 32 4.83 6.43 14.21
C ALA A 32 4.92 7.03 15.62
N THR A 33 5.57 6.34 16.56
CA THR A 33 5.74 6.83 17.93
C THR A 33 6.86 7.86 18.07
N PHE A 34 7.96 7.70 17.32
CA PHE A 34 9.15 8.53 17.50
C PHE A 34 9.35 9.60 16.40
N SER A 35 8.68 9.51 15.25
CA SER A 35 8.78 10.53 14.21
C SER A 35 7.97 11.78 14.56
N ARG A 36 8.62 12.95 14.53
CA ARG A 36 7.97 14.25 14.74
C ARG A 36 6.98 14.63 13.63
N THR A 37 7.20 14.16 12.41
CA THR A 37 6.39 14.55 11.23
C THR A 37 5.44 13.46 10.77
N GLY A 38 5.60 12.22 11.23
CA GLY A 38 4.85 11.06 10.73
C GLY A 38 5.29 10.58 9.33
N ASN A 39 6.09 11.35 8.59
CA ASN A 39 6.49 11.04 7.21
C ASN A 39 7.19 9.68 7.08
N LEU A 40 8.00 9.28 8.06
CA LEU A 40 8.68 7.98 8.03
C LEU A 40 7.69 6.81 8.08
N ALA A 41 6.67 6.87 8.95
CA ALA A 41 5.64 5.84 9.03
C ALA A 41 4.84 5.77 7.73
N PHE A 42 4.54 6.93 7.13
CA PHE A 42 3.88 7.03 5.83
C PHE A 42 4.72 6.43 4.69
N ASN A 43 6.02 6.76 4.62
CA ASN A 43 6.89 6.19 3.58
C ASN A 43 7.03 4.67 3.72
N LEU A 44 7.06 4.14 4.94
CA LEU A 44 7.06 2.70 5.19
C LEU A 44 5.75 2.03 4.75
N SER A 45 4.59 2.67 4.96
CA SER A 45 3.32 2.14 4.45
C SER A 45 3.25 2.19 2.92
N GLN A 46 3.85 3.21 2.28
CA GLN A 46 4.00 3.23 0.82
C GLN A 46 4.82 2.05 0.31
N VAL A 47 5.90 1.67 0.98
CA VAL A 47 6.70 0.48 0.60
C VAL A 47 5.84 -0.78 0.63
N TRP A 48 5.03 -0.96 1.69
CA TRP A 48 4.09 -2.09 1.79
C TRP A 48 3.10 -2.13 0.62
N ALA A 49 2.48 -1.00 0.30
CA ALA A 49 1.54 -0.89 -0.82
C ALA A 49 2.21 -1.19 -2.17
N TRP A 50 3.41 -0.65 -2.40
CA TRP A 50 4.18 -0.91 -3.62
C TRP A 50 4.51 -2.39 -3.80
N VAL A 51 4.90 -3.10 -2.73
CA VAL A 51 5.17 -4.54 -2.81
C VAL A 51 3.91 -5.31 -3.23
N LEU A 52 2.75 -5.01 -2.65
CA LEU A 52 1.49 -5.69 -3.01
C LEU A 52 1.06 -5.45 -4.46
N ILE A 53 1.24 -4.23 -4.98
CA ILE A 53 1.00 -3.93 -6.39
C ILE A 53 1.95 -4.73 -7.28
N ARG A 54 3.24 -4.84 -6.90
CA ARG A 54 4.26 -5.55 -7.69
C ARG A 54 4.03 -7.06 -7.71
N ILE A 55 3.77 -7.69 -6.57
CA ILE A 55 3.57 -9.16 -6.48
C ILE A 55 2.27 -9.63 -7.14
N THR A 56 1.34 -8.72 -7.42
CA THR A 56 0.14 -9.01 -8.23
C THR A 56 0.32 -8.74 -9.72
N GLY A 57 1.44 -8.16 -10.14
CA GLY A 57 1.66 -7.77 -11.53
C GLY A 57 0.70 -6.67 -12.00
N THR A 58 0.12 -5.90 -11.07
CA THR A 58 -0.83 -4.84 -11.40
C THR A 58 -0.09 -3.65 -11.98
N LYS A 59 -0.46 -3.24 -13.20
CA LYS A 59 0.10 -2.03 -13.81
C LYS A 59 -0.57 -0.80 -13.21
N LEU A 60 0.22 0.02 -12.51
CA LEU A 60 -0.23 1.30 -11.98
C LEU A 60 0.03 2.41 -13.00
N GLU A 61 -1.00 3.22 -13.28
CA GLU A 61 -0.91 4.42 -14.11
C GLU A 61 -1.42 5.62 -13.31
N ILE A 62 -0.64 6.69 -13.25
CA ILE A 62 -1.00 7.92 -12.54
C ILE A 62 -1.21 9.02 -13.58
N ARG A 63 -2.38 9.65 -13.55
CA ARG A 63 -2.73 10.79 -14.42
C ARG A 63 -2.89 12.06 -13.57
N GLY A 64 -2.43 13.19 -14.09
CA GLY A 64 -2.57 14.49 -13.40
C GLY A 64 -1.60 14.70 -12.23
N ARG A 65 -0.48 13.96 -12.16
CA ARG A 65 0.54 14.12 -11.12
C ARG A 65 1.13 15.53 -11.09
N ASP A 66 1.21 16.16 -12.26
CA ASP A 66 1.63 17.54 -12.49
C ASP A 66 0.75 18.59 -11.79
N ARG A 67 -0.46 18.22 -11.36
CA ARG A 67 -1.40 19.12 -10.66
C ARG A 67 -1.17 19.16 -9.13
N ILE A 68 -0.25 18.35 -8.62
CA ILE A 68 0.04 18.25 -7.18
C ILE A 68 1.30 19.08 -6.87
N GLU A 69 1.12 20.14 -6.08
CA GLU A 69 2.21 21.00 -5.60
C GLU A 69 2.83 20.39 -4.33
N PRO A 70 4.15 20.14 -4.26
CA PRO A 70 4.77 19.43 -3.13
C PRO A 70 4.60 20.08 -1.76
N ASP A 71 4.56 21.42 -1.69
CA ASP A 71 4.52 22.18 -0.43
C ASP A 71 3.11 22.65 -0.06
N ARG A 72 2.09 21.97 -0.60
CA ARG A 72 0.69 22.30 -0.39
C ARG A 72 -0.06 21.15 0.27
N SER A 73 -0.82 21.46 1.31
CA SER A 73 -1.70 20.49 1.96
C SER A 73 -2.94 20.24 1.10
N TYR A 74 -3.29 18.97 0.91
CA TYR A 74 -4.48 18.54 0.17
C TYR A 74 -5.33 17.59 1.00
N VAL A 75 -6.64 17.61 0.76
CA VAL A 75 -7.55 16.52 1.15
C VAL A 75 -7.70 15.61 -0.06
N ILE A 76 -7.22 14.37 0.04
CA ILE A 76 -7.37 13.36 -1.02
C ILE A 76 -8.74 12.70 -0.85
N ILE A 77 -9.56 12.75 -1.90
CA ILE A 77 -10.87 12.09 -1.95
C ILE A 77 -10.82 11.06 -3.07
N SER A 78 -11.04 9.79 -2.72
CA SER A 78 -11.09 8.68 -3.67
C SER A 78 -12.40 7.91 -3.54
N ASN A 79 -12.79 7.21 -4.61
CA ASN A 79 -13.71 6.10 -4.49
C ASN A 79 -13.07 4.97 -3.66
N HIS A 80 -13.89 4.09 -3.07
CA HIS A 80 -13.43 2.88 -2.39
C HIS A 80 -14.14 1.66 -3.00
N GLN A 81 -13.54 1.12 -4.06
CA GLN A 81 -14.09 0.04 -4.88
C GLN A 81 -13.25 -1.24 -4.81
N SER A 82 -12.07 -1.19 -4.21
CA SER A 82 -11.16 -2.33 -4.17
C SER A 82 -10.34 -2.40 -2.88
N HIS A 83 -9.82 -3.59 -2.60
CA HIS A 83 -8.87 -3.78 -1.49
C HIS A 83 -7.52 -3.07 -1.70
N PHE A 84 -7.19 -2.66 -2.92
CA PHE A 84 -5.97 -1.88 -3.18
C PHE A 84 -6.14 -0.38 -2.86
N ASP A 85 -7.35 0.04 -2.50
CA ASP A 85 -7.64 1.44 -2.16
C ASP A 85 -7.35 1.73 -0.67
N ALA A 86 -7.14 0.69 0.14
CA ALA A 86 -6.77 0.78 1.56
C ALA A 86 -5.25 0.89 1.73
#